data_AF-A0A7W4YUU5-F1
#
_entry.id   AF-A0A7W4YUU5-F1
#
_cell.length_a   1.000
_cell.length_b   1.000
_cell.length_c   1.000
_cell.angle_alpha   90.00
_cell.angle_beta   90.00
_cell.angle_gamma   90.00
#
_symmetry.space_group_name_H-M   'P 1'
#
loop_
_entity.id
_entity.type
_entity.pdbx_description
1 polymer ?
#
loop_
_entity_poly.entity_id
_entity_poly.type
_entity_poly.pdbx_seq_one_letter_code
_entity_poly.pdbx_strand_id
1 'polypeptide(L)' 'MSAEDRAQEIELQEWERNNKSRPAPVKYQPGDAGYGPAECVNCDAEMPAARRGHGFDVCVACKTEAELVGKRYAR' A
#
# COMPACT_ATOMS: atom_id res chain seq x y z
N MET A 1 3.85 -22.13 39.42
CA MET A 1 4.08 -22.32 37.98
C MET A 1 5.51 -22.75 37.79
N SER A 2 5.71 -23.97 37.31
CA SER A 2 7.01 -24.57 37.06
C SER A 2 7.65 -23.97 35.78
N ALA A 3 8.89 -24.34 35.52
CA ALA A 3 9.54 -23.97 34.27
C ALA A 3 8.88 -24.64 33.06
N GLU A 4 8.38 -25.88 33.25
CA GLU A 4 7.63 -26.60 32.20
C GLU A 4 6.29 -25.93 31.91
N ASP A 5 5.56 -25.46 32.95
CA ASP A 5 4.29 -24.74 32.76
C ASP A 5 4.48 -23.51 31.86
N ARG A 6 5.55 -22.73 32.10
CA ARG A 6 5.86 -21.55 31.29
C ARG A 6 6.29 -21.90 29.87
N ALA A 7 7.02 -23.00 29.69
CA ALA A 7 7.43 -23.45 28.36
C ALA A 7 6.21 -23.84 27.53
N GLN A 8 5.26 -24.54 28.15
CA GLN A 8 4.04 -25.00 27.49
C GLN A 8 3.09 -23.83 27.15
N GLU A 9 3.01 -22.81 27.99
CA GLU A 9 2.30 -21.56 27.68
C GLU A 9 2.90 -20.85 26.46
N ILE A 10 4.22 -20.79 26.35
CA ILE A 10 4.90 -20.16 25.21
C ILE A 10 4.60 -20.92 23.93
N GLU A 11 4.76 -22.25 23.93
CA GLU A 11 4.47 -23.08 22.76
C GLU A 11 3.02 -22.93 22.28
N LEU A 12 2.07 -22.86 23.21
CA LEU A 12 0.66 -22.64 22.89
C LEU A 12 0.44 -21.29 22.21
N GLN A 13 1.05 -20.22 22.73
CA GLN A 13 0.97 -18.87 22.13
C GLN A 13 1.59 -18.83 20.73
N GLU A 14 2.70 -19.53 20.51
CA GLU A 14 3.33 -19.60 19.19
C GLU A 14 2.47 -20.37 18.20
N TRP A 15 1.89 -21.49 18.63
CA TRP A 15 0.98 -22.27 17.83
C TRP A 15 -0.25 -21.45 17.44
N GLU A 16 -0.87 -20.75 18.39
CA GLU A 16 -2.03 -19.88 18.13
C GLU A 16 -1.69 -18.77 17.15
N ARG A 17 -0.54 -18.11 17.33
CA ARG A 17 -0.06 -17.05 16.42
C ARG A 17 0.16 -17.57 15.01
N ASN A 18 0.70 -18.79 14.87
CA ASN A 18 0.99 -19.39 13.57
C ASN A 18 -0.28 -19.91 12.87
N ASN A 19 -1.25 -20.41 13.63
CA ASN A 19 -2.49 -21.00 13.09
C ASN A 19 -3.64 -19.99 12.95
N LYS A 20 -3.51 -18.79 13.53
CA LYS A 20 -4.50 -17.73 13.35
C LYS A 20 -4.62 -17.40 11.86
N SER A 21 -5.81 -17.60 11.29
CA SER A 21 -6.11 -17.26 9.90
C SER A 21 -5.78 -15.79 9.67
N ARG A 22 -4.81 -15.53 8.78
CA ARG A 22 -4.53 -14.16 8.37
C ARG A 22 -5.64 -13.72 7.43
N PRO A 23 -6.22 -12.51 7.60
CA PRO A 23 -7.14 -11.98 6.60
C PRO A 23 -6.41 -11.99 5.25
N ALA A 24 -7.11 -12.43 4.21
CA ALA A 24 -6.56 -12.39 2.86
C ALA A 24 -6.14 -10.94 2.56
N PRO A 25 -4.94 -10.71 1.98
CA PRO A 25 -4.58 -9.36 1.56
C PRO A 25 -5.65 -8.86 0.59
N VAL A 26 -6.20 -7.67 0.85
CA VAL A 26 -7.17 -7.05 -0.05
C VAL A 26 -6.43 -6.76 -1.35
N LYS A 27 -6.64 -7.62 -2.33
CA LYS A 27 -5.92 -7.58 -3.60
C LYS A 27 -6.67 -6.65 -4.54
N TYR A 28 -6.63 -5.36 -4.26
CA TYR A 28 -6.99 -4.38 -5.27
C TYR A 28 -6.01 -4.57 -6.44
N GLN A 29 -6.53 -4.81 -7.64
CA GLN A 29 -5.75 -4.96 -8.86
C GLN A 29 -5.84 -3.67 -9.70
N PRO A 30 -4.85 -3.40 -10.57
CA PRO A 30 -4.97 -2.32 -11.55
C PRO A 30 -6.27 -2.47 -12.36
N GLY A 31 -7.16 -1.48 -12.26
CA GLY A 31 -8.48 -1.47 -12.88
C GLY A 31 -9.64 -1.61 -11.90
N ASP A 32 -9.41 -2.02 -10.65
CA ASP A 32 -10.46 -2.07 -9.63
C ASP A 32 -10.92 -0.66 -9.23
N ALA A 33 -12.22 -0.52 -8.95
CA ALA A 33 -12.77 0.72 -8.41
C ALA A 33 -12.13 1.02 -7.05
N GLY A 34 -11.39 2.13 -6.96
CA GLY A 34 -10.65 2.52 -5.75
C GLY A 34 -9.21 2.00 -5.65
N TYR A 35 -8.64 1.40 -6.70
CA TYR A 35 -7.22 0.96 -6.70
C TYR A 35 -6.22 2.12 -6.49
N GLY A 36 -6.53 3.30 -7.02
CA GLY A 36 -5.71 4.51 -6.87
C GLY A 36 -6.45 5.66 -6.18
N PRO A 37 -5.72 6.64 -5.64
CA PRO A 37 -6.30 7.73 -4.85
C PRO A 37 -7.25 8.60 -5.68
N ALA A 38 -8.29 9.12 -5.04
CA ALA A 38 -9.26 10.01 -5.69
C ALA A 38 -8.66 11.39 -6.04
N GLU A 39 -7.68 11.83 -5.27
CA GLU A 39 -7.06 13.15 -5.33
C GLU A 39 -5.54 13.03 -5.47
N CYS A 40 -4.93 14.03 -6.08
CA CYS A 40 -3.48 14.12 -6.26
C CYS A 40 -2.79 14.45 -4.93
N VAL A 41 -1.76 13.68 -4.54
CA VAL A 41 -1.01 13.93 -3.29
C VAL A 41 -0.29 15.28 -3.25
N ASN A 42 -0.02 15.91 -4.40
CA ASN A 42 0.75 17.16 -4.48
C ASN A 42 -0.09 18.43 -4.56
N CYS A 43 -1.31 18.35 -5.08
CA CYS A 43 -2.11 19.55 -5.37
C CYS A 43 -3.60 19.39 -5.09
N ASP A 44 -4.01 18.26 -4.49
CA ASP A 44 -5.38 17.93 -4.12
C ASP A 44 -6.38 17.96 -5.30
N ALA A 45 -5.90 18.08 -6.54
CA ALA A 45 -6.73 18.04 -7.72
C ALA A 45 -7.29 16.63 -7.97
N GLU A 46 -8.51 16.56 -8.50
CA GLU A 46 -9.15 15.29 -8.83
C GLU A 46 -8.30 14.45 -9.80
N MET A 47 -8.10 13.17 -9.46
CA MET A 47 -7.31 12.24 -10.24
C MET A 47 -8.12 11.65 -11.41
N PRO A 48 -7.61 11.73 -12.66
CA PRO A 48 -8.25 11.12 -13.81
C PRO A 48 -8.50 9.62 -13.60
N ALA A 49 -9.68 9.12 -13.98
CA ALA A 49 -10.08 7.73 -13.76
C ALA A 49 -9.06 6.70 -14.31
N ALA A 50 -8.47 6.96 -15.48
CA ALA A 50 -7.42 6.10 -16.03
C ALA A 50 -6.19 6.00 -15.11
N ARG A 51 -5.77 7.13 -14.49
CA ARG A 51 -4.64 7.13 -13.56
C ARG A 51 -4.97 6.44 -12.24
N ARG A 52 -6.21 6.59 -11.75
CA ARG A 52 -6.72 5.85 -10.59
C ARG A 52 -6.71 4.35 -10.85
N GLY A 53 -7.16 3.92 -12.03
CA GLY A 53 -7.13 2.52 -12.45
C GLY A 53 -5.73 1.94 -12.48
N HIS A 54 -4.70 2.74 -12.76
CA HIS A 54 -3.30 2.29 -12.73
C HIS A 54 -2.60 2.48 -11.37
N GLY A 55 -3.25 3.08 -10.38
CA GLY A 55 -2.70 3.28 -9.04
C GLY A 55 -1.61 4.34 -8.98
N PHE A 56 -1.68 5.37 -9.82
CA PHE A 56 -0.76 6.51 -9.72
C PHE A 56 -1.19 7.46 -8.60
N ASP A 57 -0.22 8.00 -7.85
CA ASP A 57 -0.48 8.89 -6.71
C ASP A 57 -0.49 10.40 -7.05
N VAL A 58 -0.02 10.74 -8.25
CA VAL A 58 0.12 12.12 -8.73
C VAL A 58 -0.62 12.32 -10.03
N CYS A 59 -1.20 13.51 -10.23
CA CYS A 59 -1.90 13.88 -11.45
C CYS A 59 -0.96 14.05 -12.65
N VAL A 60 -1.55 14.17 -13.85
CA VAL A 60 -0.79 14.34 -15.10
C VAL A 60 0.06 15.61 -15.06
N ALA A 61 -0.49 16.72 -14.55
CA ALA A 61 0.20 18.00 -14.51
C ALA A 61 1.45 17.93 -13.61
N CYS A 62 1.30 17.54 -12.35
CA CYS A 62 2.43 17.41 -11.43
C CYS A 62 3.48 16.40 -11.91
N LYS A 63 3.06 15.30 -12.55
CA LYS A 63 4.00 14.33 -13.12
C LYS A 63 4.80 14.96 -14.27
N THR A 64 4.14 15.69 -15.16
CA THR A 64 4.77 16.38 -16.29
C THR A 64 5.79 17.42 -15.81
N GLU A 65 5.42 18.22 -14.81
CA GLU A 65 6.30 19.22 -14.20
C GLU A 65 7.55 18.56 -13.60
N ALA A 66 7.37 17.49 -12.83
CA ALA A 66 8.49 16.75 -12.24
C ALA A 66 9.44 16.19 -13.32
N GLU A 67 8.91 15.69 -14.43
CA GLU A 67 9.71 15.20 -15.56
C GLU A 67 10.49 16.33 -16.27
N LEU A 68 9.89 17.51 -16.43
CA LEU A 68 10.57 18.68 -16.99
C LEU A 68 11.71 19.16 -16.09
N VAL A 69 11.45 19.22 -14.78
CA VAL A 69 12.45 19.59 -13.78
C VAL A 69 13.59 18.57 -13.78
N GLY A 70 13.29 17.28 -13.72
CA GLY A 70 14.30 16.22 -13.78
C GLY A 70 15.17 16.28 -15.04
N LYS A 71 14.55 16.51 -16.21
CA LYS A 71 15.29 16.68 -17.49
C LYS A 71 16.22 17.89 -17.49
N ARG A 72 15.85 18.98 -16.80
CA ARG A 72 16.69 20.19 -16.73
C ARG A 72 17.96 19.97 -15.91
N TYR A 73 17.88 19.18 -14.84
CA TYR A 73 19.00 18.94 -13.93
C TYR A 73 19.82 17.69 -14.24
N ALA A 74 19.33 16.80 -15.12
CA ALA A 74 20.06 15.62 -15.57
C ALA A 74 21.12 15.90 -16.65
N ARG A 75 21.53 17.16 -16.82
CA ARG A 75 22.41 17.62 -17.90
C ARG A 75 23.72 18.20 -17.37
#